data_AF-A0AAU6D2M2-F1
#
_entry.id   AF-A0AAU6D2M2-F1
#
_cell.length_a   1.000
_cell.length_b   1.000
_cell.length_c   1.000
_cell.angle_alpha   90.00
_cell.angle_beta   90.00
_cell.angle_gamma   90.00
#
_symmetry.space_group_name_H-M   'P 1'
#
loop_
_entity.id
_entity.type
_entity.pdbx_description
1 polymer ?
#
loop_
_entity_poly.entity_id
_entity_poly.type
_entity_poly.pdbx_seq_one_letter_code
_entity_poly.pdbx_strand_id
1 'polypeptide(L)'
;MTPAELSRAVLSTVRRAVAAEELRVVVPEKVVVQRPPRPGCGDYATNVALQIARAAGQPPHAVAEILARRLQKEPGIAQVEIAGPGFLNITLSARAYGDVVRQVREQRSRYGYGEGLAEVAVTVAAPDPLALRGPVVADVVNRLFAVAGARPAGPGEAPEILHVQEPVSAPGAEFVDGRGPGPGGPPPELVHVREPVAGSHTESLGGQVSSAGSWTESLGGQVSSAATRAESLGGQAPAPASQDPGGNVLAPPPGPPHPPAGPPTPLTTPLGPDATRWALLRPPVEDVPRLTPDLLDQRESNPLFRIRYARARAHALVGNARDLGVRIEEPEGPDAPTADAPPYHPHPAETELLGLIADYPRVIETAARRRGPDRLARHLERLADAFFRFHDECPPLPKGDEKPSAAHAARIRLADATGVVLAGGLRLLGISAPDHM
;
A
#
# COMPACT_ATOMS: atom_id res chain seq x y z
N MET A 1 18.30 2.69 -5.69
CA MET A 1 17.55 3.76 -6.41
C MET A 1 16.10 3.33 -6.54
N THR A 2 15.19 3.95 -5.79
CA THR A 2 13.73 3.72 -5.87
C THR A 2 13.11 4.41 -7.11
N PRO A 3 11.90 4.03 -7.56
CA PRO A 3 11.14 4.76 -8.60
C PRO A 3 10.97 6.25 -8.31
N ALA A 4 10.77 6.61 -7.03
CA ALA A 4 10.65 7.99 -6.60
C ALA A 4 12.00 8.74 -6.69
N GLU A 5 13.09 8.09 -6.31
CA GLU A 5 14.46 8.61 -6.53
C GLU A 5 14.77 8.74 -8.02
N LEU A 6 14.41 7.76 -8.84
CA LEU A 6 14.61 7.80 -10.28
C LEU A 6 13.78 8.93 -10.90
N SER A 7 12.52 9.10 -10.51
CA SER A 7 11.69 10.23 -10.95
C SER A 7 12.32 11.57 -10.59
N ARG A 8 12.86 11.70 -9.36
CA ARG A 8 13.61 12.88 -8.92
C ARG A 8 14.92 13.08 -9.68
N ALA A 9 15.66 12.01 -9.98
CA ALA A 9 16.89 12.04 -10.75
C ALA A 9 16.64 12.47 -12.20
N VAL A 10 15.55 11.99 -12.82
CA VAL A 10 15.13 12.43 -14.16
C VAL A 10 14.73 13.89 -14.15
N LEU A 11 13.92 14.33 -13.18
CA LEU A 11 13.54 15.74 -13.04
C LEU A 11 14.76 16.65 -12.80
N SER A 12 15.68 16.24 -11.92
CA SER A 12 16.96 16.93 -11.68
C SER A 12 17.81 17.00 -12.95
N THR A 13 17.80 15.94 -13.75
CA THR A 13 18.48 15.90 -15.04
C THR A 13 17.88 16.88 -16.04
N VAL A 14 16.55 16.97 -16.14
CA VAL A 14 15.88 17.99 -16.96
C VAL A 14 16.25 19.40 -16.49
N ARG A 15 16.20 19.66 -15.17
CA ARG A 15 16.60 20.96 -14.58
C ARG A 15 18.04 21.34 -14.95
N ARG A 16 18.98 20.40 -14.83
CA ARG A 16 20.39 20.63 -15.17
C ARG A 16 20.61 20.82 -16.68
N ALA A 17 19.85 20.14 -17.53
CA ALA A 17 19.91 20.35 -18.98
C ALA A 17 19.39 21.73 -19.39
N VAL A 18 18.35 22.24 -18.71
CA VAL A 18 17.87 23.62 -18.90
C VAL A 18 18.87 24.64 -18.37
N ALA A 19 19.44 24.42 -17.18
CA ALA A 19 20.44 25.31 -16.59
C ALA A 19 21.74 25.39 -17.41
N ALA A 20 22.08 24.32 -18.13
CA ALA A 20 23.22 24.28 -19.05
C ALA A 20 22.87 24.76 -20.48
N GLU A 21 21.67 25.31 -20.68
CA GLU A 21 21.15 25.81 -21.97
C GLU A 21 21.07 24.77 -23.11
N GLU A 22 21.19 23.48 -22.79
CA GLU A 22 21.02 22.37 -23.75
C GLU A 22 19.55 22.19 -24.13
N LEU A 23 18.63 22.54 -23.23
CA LEU A 23 17.18 22.50 -23.42
C LEU A 23 16.56 23.87 -23.08
N ARG A 24 15.70 24.39 -23.96
CA ARG A 24 14.99 25.65 -23.74
C ARG A 24 13.51 25.39 -23.49
N VAL A 25 13.17 24.99 -22.27
CA VAL A 25 11.82 24.55 -21.90
C VAL A 25 11.52 24.96 -20.45
N VAL A 26 10.26 25.24 -20.14
CA VAL A 26 9.78 25.31 -18.76
C VAL A 26 9.85 23.92 -18.14
N VAL A 27 10.65 23.77 -17.09
CA VAL A 27 10.82 22.49 -16.40
C VAL A 27 9.46 22.00 -15.89
N PRO A 28 9.07 20.74 -16.18
CA PRO A 28 7.83 20.18 -15.65
C PRO A 28 7.89 20.08 -14.13
N GLU A 29 6.76 20.27 -13.45
CA GLU A 29 6.69 20.15 -11.99
C GLU A 29 6.99 18.73 -11.51
N LYS A 30 6.58 17.73 -12.30
CA LYS A 30 6.74 16.32 -11.98
C LYS A 30 7.10 15.51 -13.22
N VAL A 31 8.04 14.59 -13.03
CA VAL A 31 8.31 13.52 -13.99
C VAL A 31 7.79 12.22 -13.41
N VAL A 32 7.23 11.39 -14.28
CA VAL A 32 6.76 10.06 -13.92
C VAL A 32 7.62 9.04 -14.64
N VAL A 33 8.23 8.16 -13.85
CA VAL A 33 8.74 6.89 -14.36
C VAL A 33 7.69 5.82 -14.11
N GLN A 34 7.57 4.88 -15.05
CA GLN A 34 6.66 3.76 -14.97
C GLN A 34 7.41 2.51 -15.40
N ARG A 35 6.84 1.35 -15.11
CA ARG A 35 7.40 0.12 -15.67
C ARG A 35 7.09 0.06 -17.18
N PRO A 36 8.03 -0.38 -18.03
CA PRO A 36 7.76 -0.54 -19.45
C PRO A 36 6.61 -1.54 -19.66
N PRO A 37 5.71 -1.29 -20.62
CA PRO A 37 4.57 -2.17 -20.90
C PRO A 37 5.00 -3.51 -21.52
N ARG A 38 6.25 -3.62 -22.01
CA ARG A 38 6.80 -4.84 -22.60
C ARG A 38 7.99 -5.33 -21.78
N PRO A 39 8.05 -6.63 -21.44
CA PRO A 39 9.23 -7.24 -20.84
C PRO A 39 10.47 -7.04 -21.73
N GLY A 40 11.63 -6.81 -21.12
CA GLY A 40 12.90 -6.63 -21.83
C GLY A 40 13.28 -5.20 -22.21
N CYS A 41 12.42 -4.20 -21.95
CA CYS A 41 12.68 -2.78 -22.24
C CYS A 41 13.23 -2.01 -21.02
N GLY A 42 14.29 -2.51 -20.38
CA GLY A 42 14.80 -1.96 -19.12
C GLY A 42 13.86 -2.17 -17.92
N ASP A 43 14.22 -1.63 -16.76
CA ASP A 43 13.43 -1.73 -15.53
C ASP A 43 12.31 -0.69 -15.46
N TYR A 44 12.61 0.52 -15.92
CA TYR A 44 11.72 1.67 -15.91
C TYR A 44 11.73 2.36 -17.26
N ALA A 45 10.63 2.99 -17.61
CA ALA A 45 10.50 3.84 -18.78
C ALA A 45 9.95 5.21 -18.40
N THR A 46 10.34 6.24 -19.14
CA THR A 46 9.72 7.57 -19.07
C THR A 46 9.54 8.17 -20.46
N ASN A 47 8.43 8.87 -20.64
CA ASN A 47 8.10 9.61 -21.86
C ASN A 47 8.40 11.11 -21.73
N VAL A 48 9.17 11.52 -20.72
CA VAL A 48 9.44 12.94 -20.44
C VAL A 48 9.99 13.68 -21.65
N ALA A 49 10.85 13.05 -22.46
CA ALA A 49 11.40 13.67 -23.66
C ALA A 49 10.31 14.05 -24.66
N LEU A 50 9.32 13.17 -24.87
CA LEU A 50 8.14 13.43 -25.72
C LEU A 50 7.30 14.58 -25.18
N GLN A 51 7.13 14.66 -23.86
CA GLN A 51 6.32 15.70 -23.22
C GLN A 51 6.93 17.09 -23.37
N ILE A 52 8.27 17.20 -23.29
CA ILE A 52 8.95 18.49 -23.30
C ILE A 52 9.46 18.93 -24.67
N ALA A 53 9.56 18.00 -25.64
CA ALA A 53 10.14 18.26 -26.96
C ALA A 53 9.49 19.42 -27.73
N ARG A 54 8.16 19.47 -27.73
CA ARG A 54 7.43 20.55 -28.42
C ARG A 54 7.75 21.91 -27.81
N ALA A 55 7.78 22.01 -26.48
CA ALA A 55 8.11 23.25 -25.79
C ALA A 55 9.59 23.62 -25.97
N ALA A 56 10.47 22.64 -26.09
CA ALA A 56 11.89 22.82 -26.36
C ALA A 56 12.21 23.23 -27.81
N GLY A 57 11.24 23.15 -28.73
CA GLY A 57 11.46 23.40 -30.15
C GLY A 57 12.39 22.38 -30.83
N GLN A 58 12.51 21.17 -30.28
CA GLN A 58 13.42 20.13 -30.75
C GLN A 58 12.68 18.83 -31.07
N PRO A 59 13.18 17.98 -31.99
CA PRO A 59 12.66 16.64 -32.20
C PRO A 59 12.71 15.82 -30.89
N PRO A 60 11.69 15.00 -30.57
CA PRO A 60 11.68 14.28 -29.31
C PRO A 60 12.85 13.31 -29.11
N HIS A 61 13.35 12.71 -30.20
CA HIS A 61 14.55 11.88 -30.14
C HIS A 61 15.80 12.69 -29.73
N ALA A 62 15.96 13.92 -30.23
CA ALA A 62 17.11 14.76 -29.86
C ALA A 62 17.07 15.14 -28.37
N VAL A 63 15.88 15.44 -27.84
CA VAL A 63 15.69 15.65 -26.39
C VAL A 63 16.01 14.37 -25.61
N ALA A 64 15.56 13.21 -26.11
CA ALA A 64 15.86 11.93 -25.47
C ALA A 64 17.37 11.65 -25.42
N GLU A 65 18.13 11.97 -26.46
CA GLU A 65 19.60 11.80 -26.46
C GLU A 65 20.29 12.67 -25.40
N ILE A 66 19.88 13.93 -25.26
CA ILE A 66 20.41 14.84 -24.25
C ILE A 66 20.17 14.25 -22.85
N LEU A 67 18.95 13.83 -22.58
CA LEU A 67 18.57 13.27 -21.28
C LEU A 67 19.25 11.92 -21.05
N ALA A 68 19.34 11.03 -22.04
CA ALA A 68 19.97 9.72 -21.93
C ALA A 68 21.46 9.84 -21.57
N ARG A 69 22.21 10.71 -22.26
CA ARG A 69 23.65 10.94 -21.96
C ARG A 69 23.90 11.44 -20.54
N ARG A 70 22.98 12.24 -19.99
CA ARG A 70 23.08 12.76 -18.62
C ARG A 70 22.65 11.72 -17.59
N LEU A 71 21.55 11.01 -17.85
CA LEU A 71 21.04 9.94 -16.99
C LEU A 71 22.01 8.77 -16.88
N GLN A 72 22.72 8.42 -17.95
CA GLN A 72 23.74 7.36 -17.94
C GLN A 72 24.87 7.62 -16.93
N LYS A 73 25.07 8.87 -16.51
CA LYS A 73 26.08 9.27 -15.51
C LYS A 73 25.54 9.29 -14.08
N GLU A 74 24.24 9.09 -13.89
CA GLU A 74 23.64 9.11 -12.55
C GLU A 74 23.99 7.84 -11.78
N PRO A 75 24.39 7.96 -10.49
CA PRO A 75 24.68 6.79 -9.67
C PRO A 75 23.42 5.93 -9.54
N GLY A 76 23.56 4.64 -9.77
CA GLY A 76 22.44 3.69 -9.68
C GLY A 76 21.80 3.32 -11.02
N ILE A 77 22.14 4.00 -12.12
CA ILE A 77 21.70 3.66 -13.48
C ILE A 77 22.81 2.90 -14.20
N ALA A 78 22.51 1.68 -14.65
CA ALA A 78 23.44 0.86 -15.43
C ALA A 78 23.37 1.19 -16.93
N GLN A 79 22.17 1.42 -17.46
CA GLN A 79 21.97 1.65 -18.90
C GLN A 79 20.74 2.53 -19.15
N VAL A 80 20.81 3.37 -20.18
CA VAL A 80 19.67 4.11 -20.72
C VAL A 80 19.59 3.89 -22.22
N GLU A 81 18.47 3.32 -22.68
CA GLU A 81 18.18 3.07 -24.08
C GLU A 81 17.05 3.98 -24.56
N ILE A 82 17.16 4.47 -25.80
CA ILE A 82 16.12 5.29 -26.43
C ILE A 82 15.27 4.38 -27.30
N ALA A 83 13.96 4.33 -27.03
CA ALA A 83 13.01 3.55 -27.79
C ALA A 83 12.06 4.45 -28.62
N GLY A 84 11.91 4.09 -29.89
CA GLY A 84 10.99 4.74 -30.81
C GLY A 84 11.21 6.25 -30.92
N PRO A 85 10.16 7.09 -30.81
CA PRO A 85 10.29 8.53 -31.04
C PRO A 85 10.99 9.30 -29.91
N GLY A 86 11.24 8.68 -28.75
CA GLY A 86 11.84 9.37 -27.60
C GLY A 86 11.42 8.83 -26.22
N PHE A 87 11.07 7.55 -26.11
CA PHE A 87 10.93 6.92 -24.80
C PHE A 87 12.32 6.59 -24.24
N LEU A 88 12.54 6.83 -22.96
CA LEU A 88 13.77 6.47 -22.27
C LEU A 88 13.53 5.24 -21.43
N ASN A 89 14.12 4.11 -21.81
CA ASN A 89 14.16 2.86 -21.05
C ASN A 89 15.42 2.86 -20.18
N ILE A 90 15.27 2.58 -18.90
CA ILE A 90 16.31 2.73 -17.88
C ILE A 90 16.49 1.39 -17.18
N THR A 91 17.72 0.87 -17.22
CA THR A 91 18.16 -0.29 -16.46
C THR A 91 18.94 0.18 -15.24
N LEU A 92 18.54 -0.26 -14.06
CA LEU A 92 19.19 0.05 -12.80
C LEU A 92 20.43 -0.85 -12.59
N SER A 93 21.40 -0.34 -11.85
CA SER A 93 22.56 -1.11 -11.43
C SER A 93 22.20 -2.16 -10.36
N ALA A 94 22.99 -3.23 -10.27
CA ALA A 94 22.90 -4.24 -9.21
C ALA A 94 22.87 -3.61 -7.80
N ARG A 95 23.68 -2.57 -7.57
CA ARG A 95 23.72 -1.81 -6.32
C ARG A 95 22.39 -1.12 -6.01
N ALA A 96 21.76 -0.53 -7.01
CA ALA A 96 20.50 0.17 -6.84
C ALA A 96 19.35 -0.76 -6.40
N TYR A 97 19.40 -2.04 -6.79
CA TYR A 97 18.47 -3.06 -6.30
C TYR A 97 18.72 -3.44 -4.84
N GLY A 98 19.98 -3.64 -4.46
CA GLY A 98 20.37 -3.93 -3.08
C GLY A 98 19.98 -2.81 -2.11
N ASP A 99 20.11 -1.55 -2.53
CA ASP A 99 19.76 -0.39 -1.71
C ASP A 99 18.28 -0.37 -1.30
N VAL A 100 17.36 -0.75 -2.19
CA VAL A 100 15.92 -0.77 -1.85
C VAL A 100 15.63 -1.85 -0.81
N VAL A 101 16.16 -3.07 -1.01
CA VAL A 101 15.98 -4.17 -0.07
C VAL A 101 16.57 -3.81 1.29
N ARG A 102 17.78 -3.24 1.32
CA ARG A 102 18.43 -2.73 2.53
C ARG A 102 17.55 -1.69 3.23
N GLN A 103 17.10 -0.68 2.49
CA GLN A 103 16.25 0.39 3.01
C GLN A 103 14.97 -0.16 3.67
N VAL A 104 14.29 -1.12 3.02
CA VAL A 104 13.08 -1.74 3.58
C VAL A 104 13.40 -2.48 4.88
N ARG A 105 14.51 -3.21 4.93
CA ARG A 105 14.94 -3.98 6.10
C ARG A 105 15.44 -3.11 7.25
N GLU A 106 16.00 -1.94 6.96
CA GLU A 106 16.39 -0.94 7.96
C GLU A 106 15.15 -0.22 8.52
N GLN A 107 14.26 0.25 7.62
CA GLN A 107 13.09 1.04 8.01
C GLN A 107 11.97 0.19 8.63
N ARG A 108 11.88 -1.10 8.28
CA ARG A 108 10.87 -2.05 8.77
C ARG A 108 9.46 -1.45 8.68
N SER A 109 8.78 -1.27 9.81
CA SER A 109 7.42 -0.74 9.88
C SER A 109 7.27 0.71 9.39
N ARG A 110 8.38 1.45 9.23
CA ARG A 110 8.41 2.81 8.70
C ARG A 110 8.63 2.88 7.19
N TYR A 111 8.92 1.76 6.52
CA TYR A 111 9.04 1.78 5.07
C TYR A 111 7.69 2.16 4.44
N GLY A 112 7.71 3.08 3.48
CA GLY A 112 6.50 3.67 2.89
C GLY A 112 6.10 5.02 3.48
N TYR A 113 6.65 5.41 4.63
CA TYR A 113 6.45 6.75 5.19
C TYR A 113 7.19 7.77 4.32
N GLY A 114 6.57 8.92 4.10
CA GLY A 114 7.14 9.98 3.29
C GLY A 114 6.62 11.35 3.69
N GLU A 115 7.17 12.38 3.06
CA GLU A 115 6.84 13.78 3.30
C GLU A 115 6.19 14.43 2.08
N GLY A 116 5.74 13.63 1.11
CA GLY A 116 5.16 14.11 -0.16
C GLY A 116 3.89 14.96 0.01
N LEU A 117 3.28 14.92 1.20
CA LEU A 117 2.12 15.70 1.60
C LEU A 117 2.38 16.59 2.83
N ALA A 118 3.64 16.92 3.18
CA ALA A 118 3.97 17.71 4.39
C ALA A 118 3.26 19.09 4.47
N GLU A 119 2.99 19.69 3.31
CA GLU A 119 2.27 20.96 3.18
C GLU A 119 0.74 20.82 3.19
N VAL A 120 0.23 19.59 3.26
CA VAL A 120 -1.22 19.32 3.28
C VAL A 120 -1.68 19.17 4.72
N ALA A 121 -2.66 19.98 5.10
CA ALA A 121 -3.45 19.81 6.33
C ALA A 121 -4.85 19.35 5.94
N VAL A 122 -5.24 18.13 6.32
CA VAL A 122 -6.55 17.57 5.97
C VAL A 122 -7.00 16.53 6.99
N THR A 123 -8.30 16.53 7.27
CA THR A 123 -8.98 15.44 7.99
C THR A 123 -10.20 15.05 7.17
N VAL A 124 -10.31 13.77 6.85
CA VAL A 124 -11.43 13.21 6.10
C VAL A 124 -12.43 12.60 7.07
N ALA A 125 -13.72 12.83 6.83
CA ALA A 125 -14.82 12.24 7.60
C ALA A 125 -15.89 11.66 6.68
N ALA A 126 -16.66 10.72 7.21
CA ALA A 126 -17.86 10.22 6.56
C ALA A 126 -19.05 11.16 6.83
N PRO A 127 -20.00 11.32 5.88
CA PRO A 127 -21.22 12.08 6.11
C PRO A 127 -22.04 11.51 7.28
N ASP A 128 -22.14 10.18 7.34
CA ASP A 128 -22.80 9.44 8.40
C ASP A 128 -21.77 8.62 9.18
N PRO A 129 -21.49 8.96 10.45
CA PRO A 129 -20.59 8.21 11.31
C PRO A 129 -21.07 6.79 11.65
N LEU A 130 -22.37 6.50 11.47
CA LEU A 130 -22.97 5.20 11.75
C LEU A 130 -23.04 4.29 10.51
N ALA A 131 -22.69 4.81 9.33
CA ALA A 131 -22.61 4.02 8.12
C ALA A 131 -21.51 2.96 8.22
N LEU A 132 -21.65 1.86 7.47
CA LEU A 132 -20.74 0.72 7.60
C LEU A 132 -19.39 0.99 6.91
N ARG A 133 -19.40 1.55 5.71
CA ARG A 133 -18.21 1.75 4.87
C ARG A 133 -17.56 3.09 5.10
N GLY A 134 -18.34 4.18 5.11
CA GLY A 134 -17.83 5.55 5.19
C GLY A 134 -16.77 5.77 6.27
N PRO A 135 -17.05 5.46 7.55
CA PRO A 135 -16.10 5.62 8.65
C PRO A 135 -14.83 4.78 8.48
N VAL A 136 -14.93 3.57 7.92
CA VAL A 136 -13.79 2.68 7.66
C VAL A 136 -12.89 3.26 6.57
N VAL A 137 -13.48 3.76 5.47
CA VAL A 137 -12.73 4.40 4.39
C VAL A 137 -12.08 5.69 4.89
N ALA A 138 -12.80 6.53 5.64
CA ALA A 138 -12.27 7.76 6.21
C ALA A 138 -11.08 7.50 7.16
N ASP A 139 -11.19 6.51 8.06
CA ASP A 139 -10.09 6.08 8.94
C ASP A 139 -8.83 5.70 8.12
N VAL A 140 -8.98 4.83 7.12
CA VAL A 140 -7.85 4.41 6.28
C VAL A 140 -7.28 5.55 5.46
N VAL A 141 -8.12 6.42 4.89
CA VAL A 141 -7.65 7.59 4.12
C VAL A 141 -6.85 8.55 5.01
N ASN A 142 -7.30 8.79 6.25
CA ASN A 142 -6.54 9.59 7.22
C ASN A 142 -5.20 8.94 7.59
N ARG A 143 -5.15 7.61 7.77
CA ARG A 143 -3.88 6.88 7.96
C ARG A 143 -2.93 7.06 6.78
N LEU A 144 -3.45 6.96 5.56
CA LEU A 144 -2.65 7.14 4.34
C LEU A 144 -2.12 8.57 4.22
N PHE A 145 -2.92 9.57 4.56
CA PHE A 145 -2.49 10.97 4.63
C PHE A 145 -1.36 11.17 5.64
N ALA A 146 -1.52 10.66 6.86
CA ALA A 146 -0.51 10.75 7.91
C ALA A 146 0.82 10.09 7.50
N VAL A 147 0.77 8.89 6.93
CA VAL A 147 1.98 8.18 6.46
C VAL A 147 2.63 8.87 5.26
N ALA A 148 1.85 9.54 4.41
CA ALA A 148 2.37 10.37 3.32
C ALA A 148 2.85 11.77 3.78
N GLY A 149 2.79 12.05 5.09
CA GLY A 149 3.35 13.24 5.72
C GLY A 149 2.36 14.39 5.94
N ALA A 150 1.09 14.22 5.57
CA ALA A 150 0.07 15.23 5.82
C ALA A 150 -0.22 15.37 7.31
N ARG A 151 -0.54 16.60 7.72
CA ARG A 151 -1.01 16.89 9.08
C ARG A 151 -2.54 16.80 9.14
N PRO A 152 -3.13 16.45 10.29
CA PRO A 152 -4.57 16.61 10.47
C PRO A 152 -4.95 18.10 10.35
N ALA A 153 -6.20 18.35 9.95
CA ALA A 153 -6.75 19.69 9.94
C ALA A 153 -6.71 20.32 11.34
N GLY A 154 -6.52 21.64 11.41
CA GLY A 154 -6.38 22.37 12.67
C GLY A 154 -7.67 22.36 13.51
N PRO A 155 -7.60 22.70 14.81
CA PRO A 155 -8.79 22.86 15.64
C PRO A 155 -9.75 23.90 15.03
N GLY A 156 -10.99 23.48 14.74
CA GLY A 156 -12.02 24.35 14.14
C GLY A 156 -12.08 24.33 12.61
N GLU A 157 -11.13 23.68 11.92
CA GLU A 157 -11.25 23.40 10.49
C GLU A 157 -12.22 22.24 10.26
N ALA A 158 -13.20 22.45 9.37
CA ALA A 158 -14.18 21.42 9.04
C ALA A 158 -13.51 20.27 8.26
N PRO A 159 -13.85 19.00 8.58
CA PRO A 159 -13.31 17.87 7.85
C PRO A 159 -13.83 17.86 6.40
N GLU A 160 -13.01 17.35 5.49
CA GLU A 160 -13.43 17.03 4.12
C GLU A 160 -14.37 15.82 4.17
N ILE A 161 -15.61 16.01 3.69
CA ILE A 161 -16.61 14.95 3.67
C ILE A 161 -16.40 14.05 2.46
N LEU A 162 -16.09 12.78 2.71
CA LEU A 162 -15.90 11.76 1.69
C LEU A 162 -17.17 10.93 1.53
N HIS A 163 -17.84 11.09 0.40
CA HIS A 163 -18.99 10.26 0.03
C HIS A 163 -18.51 8.93 -0.57
N VAL A 164 -19.07 7.83 -0.08
CA VAL A 164 -18.78 6.47 -0.55
C VAL A 164 -20.09 5.74 -0.83
N GLN A 165 -20.04 4.73 -1.71
CA GLN A 165 -21.17 3.81 -1.86
C GLN A 165 -21.18 2.80 -0.72
N GLU A 166 -22.28 2.79 0.03
CA GLU A 166 -22.50 1.82 1.10
C GLU A 166 -22.88 0.45 0.52
N PRO A 167 -22.54 -0.67 1.20
CA PRO A 167 -23.03 -1.97 0.81
C PRO A 167 -24.56 -1.99 0.87
N VAL A 168 -25.18 -2.65 -0.10
CA VAL A 168 -26.59 -3.00 0.00
C VAL A 168 -26.70 -4.10 1.04
N SER A 169 -27.47 -3.89 2.11
CA SER A 169 -27.85 -4.98 3.02
C SER A 169 -28.48 -6.08 2.18
N ALA A 170 -27.89 -7.28 2.18
CA ALA A 170 -28.49 -8.41 1.50
C ALA A 170 -29.89 -8.64 2.10
N PRO A 171 -30.96 -8.81 1.31
CA PRO A 171 -32.25 -9.18 1.86
C PRO A 171 -32.10 -10.51 2.61
N GLY A 172 -32.35 -10.49 3.93
CA GLY A 172 -32.17 -11.64 4.83
C GLY A 172 -30.90 -11.64 5.69
N ALA A 173 -29.99 -10.68 5.51
CA ALA A 173 -28.90 -10.43 6.46
C ALA A 173 -29.34 -9.38 7.47
N GLU A 174 -30.09 -9.78 8.49
CA GLU A 174 -30.23 -8.94 9.68
C GLU A 174 -28.83 -8.82 10.32
N PHE A 175 -28.19 -7.68 10.10
CA PHE A 175 -27.03 -7.27 10.88
C PHE A 175 -27.51 -7.07 12.31
N VAL A 176 -27.21 -8.06 13.15
CA VAL A 176 -27.59 -8.04 14.56
C VAL A 176 -26.94 -6.81 15.21
N ASP A 177 -27.77 -5.83 15.56
CA ASP A 177 -27.38 -4.71 16.39
C ASP A 177 -26.77 -5.25 17.68
N GLY A 178 -25.66 -4.67 18.15
CA GLY A 178 -24.72 -5.25 19.11
C GLY A 178 -25.23 -5.55 20.54
N ARG A 179 -26.54 -5.74 20.73
CA ARG A 179 -27.14 -6.32 21.94
C ARG A 179 -27.44 -7.80 21.70
N GLY A 180 -26.43 -8.65 21.92
CA GLY A 180 -26.65 -10.09 21.98
C GLY A 180 -27.63 -10.47 23.10
N PRO A 181 -28.43 -11.54 22.95
CA PRO A 181 -29.21 -12.08 24.04
C PRO A 181 -28.26 -12.64 25.11
N GLY A 182 -28.62 -12.47 26.38
CA GLY A 182 -27.82 -12.93 27.52
C GLY A 182 -27.50 -14.43 27.47
N PRO A 183 -26.49 -14.89 28.23
CA PRO A 183 -26.01 -16.26 28.16
C PRO A 183 -27.10 -17.21 28.68
N GLY A 184 -27.66 -18.05 27.82
CA GLY A 184 -28.64 -19.05 28.26
C GLY A 184 -29.54 -19.69 27.20
N GLY A 185 -29.44 -19.32 25.92
CA GLY A 185 -30.19 -19.98 24.85
C GLY A 185 -29.37 -21.03 24.10
N PRO A 186 -29.93 -22.20 23.73
CA PRO A 186 -29.24 -23.15 22.85
C PRO A 186 -28.98 -22.52 21.47
N PRO A 187 -27.94 -22.96 20.73
CA PRO A 187 -27.63 -22.40 19.42
C PRO A 187 -28.81 -22.63 18.45
N PRO A 188 -29.12 -21.66 17.56
CA PRO A 188 -30.18 -21.86 16.58
C PRO A 188 -29.79 -22.97 15.59
N GLU A 189 -30.67 -23.95 15.41
CA GLU A 189 -30.55 -25.00 14.41
C GLU A 189 -30.51 -24.39 12.99
N LEU A 190 -29.52 -24.78 12.20
CA LEU A 190 -29.45 -24.49 10.78
C LEU A 190 -30.59 -25.22 10.05
N VAL A 191 -31.65 -24.50 9.72
CA VAL A 191 -32.71 -25.00 8.83
C VAL A 191 -32.11 -25.16 7.42
N HIS A 192 -31.89 -26.40 7.01
CA HIS A 192 -31.59 -26.75 5.62
C HIS A 192 -32.78 -26.39 4.72
N VAL A 193 -32.68 -25.28 4.01
CA VAL A 193 -33.59 -24.97 2.90
C VAL A 193 -33.20 -25.87 1.72
N ARG A 194 -33.99 -26.93 1.47
CA ARG A 194 -33.91 -27.69 0.21
C ARG A 194 -34.51 -26.84 -0.90
N GLU A 195 -33.77 -26.62 -1.98
CA GLU A 195 -34.28 -26.02 -3.21
C GLU A 195 -35.44 -26.85 -3.80
N PRO A 196 -36.52 -26.24 -4.30
CA PRO A 196 -37.57 -26.98 -4.99
C PRO A 196 -37.21 -27.22 -6.46
N VAL A 197 -37.22 -28.50 -6.84
CA VAL A 197 -37.18 -28.97 -8.24
C VAL A 197 -38.53 -28.69 -8.91
N ALA A 198 -38.50 -28.22 -10.16
CA ALA A 198 -39.65 -27.86 -10.97
C ALA A 198 -40.59 -29.05 -11.29
N GLY A 199 -41.91 -28.82 -11.20
CA GLY A 199 -42.94 -29.79 -11.60
C GLY A 199 -44.39 -29.26 -11.45
N SER A 200 -44.90 -28.68 -12.54
CA SER A 200 -46.27 -28.58 -13.09
C SER A 200 -47.58 -28.81 -12.26
N HIS A 201 -48.58 -27.94 -12.57
CA HIS A 201 -50.07 -28.05 -12.44
C HIS A 201 -50.68 -27.98 -11.02
N THR A 202 -51.84 -27.37 -10.70
CA THR A 202 -52.88 -26.48 -11.29
C THR A 202 -53.75 -25.95 -10.12
N GLU A 203 -54.60 -24.93 -10.41
CA GLU A 203 -55.80 -24.50 -9.65
C GLU A 203 -55.72 -23.49 -8.47
N SER A 204 -56.11 -22.24 -8.81
CA SER A 204 -57.31 -21.46 -8.39
C SER A 204 -57.70 -21.20 -6.92
N LEU A 205 -58.29 -20.01 -6.75
CA LEU A 205 -58.98 -19.39 -5.59
C LEU A 205 -58.00 -18.84 -4.53
N GLY A 206 -58.01 -17.57 -4.13
CA GLY A 206 -59.05 -16.55 -4.09
C GLY A 206 -59.03 -15.97 -2.67
N GLY A 207 -58.99 -14.64 -2.50
CA GLY A 207 -59.18 -14.03 -1.18
C GLY A 207 -58.28 -12.83 -0.88
N GLN A 208 -58.86 -11.64 -1.04
CA GLN A 208 -58.41 -10.39 -0.43
C GLN A 208 -58.46 -10.48 1.11
N VAL A 209 -57.69 -9.65 1.81
CA VAL A 209 -58.17 -8.51 2.63
C VAL A 209 -57.10 -8.07 3.65
N SER A 210 -56.99 -6.75 3.73
CA SER A 210 -56.27 -5.84 4.61
C SER A 210 -56.40 -6.04 6.13
N SER A 211 -55.43 -5.53 6.89
CA SER A 211 -55.56 -4.58 8.03
C SER A 211 -54.20 -4.51 8.75
N ALA A 212 -53.56 -3.36 8.95
CA ALA A 212 -53.90 -2.17 9.74
C ALA A 212 -53.91 -2.42 11.26
N GLY A 213 -53.00 -1.74 11.96
CA GLY A 213 -52.82 -1.72 13.42
C GLY A 213 -51.37 -1.35 13.74
N SER A 214 -50.93 -0.09 13.73
CA SER A 214 -51.30 1.03 14.61
C SER A 214 -51.24 0.67 16.09
N TRP A 215 -50.07 0.87 16.72
CA TRP A 215 -49.95 1.27 18.11
C TRP A 215 -48.86 2.34 18.23
N THR A 216 -49.32 3.57 18.47
CA THR A 216 -48.57 4.71 19.01
C THR A 216 -48.58 4.67 20.54
N GLU A 217 -47.77 5.56 21.15
CA GLU A 217 -47.60 5.84 22.59
C GLU A 217 -46.54 4.99 23.30
N SER A 218 -45.64 5.53 24.13
CA SER A 218 -45.51 6.86 24.72
C SER A 218 -44.05 7.11 25.12
N LEU A 219 -43.67 8.39 25.07
CA LEU A 219 -42.42 8.95 25.55
C LEU A 219 -42.36 8.95 27.08
N GLY A 220 -41.19 8.67 27.64
CA GLY A 220 -40.92 8.81 29.07
C GLY A 220 -39.43 8.89 29.39
N GLY A 221 -38.91 10.12 29.42
CA GLY A 221 -37.79 10.64 30.24
C GLY A 221 -36.57 9.77 30.56
N GLN A 222 -35.38 10.28 30.28
CA GLN A 222 -34.67 11.18 31.20
C GLN A 222 -33.24 11.46 30.71
N VAL A 223 -32.87 12.74 30.84
CA VAL A 223 -31.56 13.31 30.57
C VAL A 223 -30.66 13.08 31.79
N SER A 224 -29.39 12.74 31.59
CA SER A 224 -28.34 13.04 32.56
C SER A 224 -27.03 13.34 31.85
N SER A 225 -26.64 14.60 31.94
CA SER A 225 -25.33 15.13 31.58
C SER A 225 -24.31 14.80 32.66
N ALA A 226 -23.07 14.51 32.27
CA ALA A 226 -21.93 14.70 33.15
C ALA A 226 -20.77 15.32 32.35
N ALA A 227 -20.42 16.53 32.77
CA ALA A 227 -19.45 17.41 32.18
C ALA A 227 -18.03 17.10 32.71
N THR A 228 -17.07 17.18 31.78
CA THR A 228 -15.72 17.77 31.87
C THR A 228 -14.83 17.50 33.08
N ARG A 229 -13.62 16.98 32.80
CA ARG A 229 -12.40 17.44 33.48
C ARG A 229 -11.24 17.44 32.48
N ALA A 230 -10.79 18.65 32.14
CA ALA A 230 -9.58 18.91 31.37
C ALA A 230 -8.40 19.03 32.33
N GLU A 231 -7.32 18.28 32.10
CA GLU A 231 -6.04 18.49 32.76
C GLU A 231 -5.02 18.98 31.73
N SER A 232 -4.51 20.17 32.01
CA SER A 232 -3.45 20.88 31.33
C SER A 232 -2.08 20.26 31.65
N LEU A 233 -1.31 19.89 30.63
CA LEU A 233 0.14 19.73 30.76
C LEU A 233 0.84 20.70 29.81
N GLY A 234 1.67 21.55 30.41
CA GLY A 234 2.30 22.72 29.81
C GLY A 234 3.28 22.39 28.70
N GLY A 235 3.32 23.31 27.72
CA GLY A 235 4.33 23.37 26.69
C GLY A 235 5.70 23.71 27.29
N GLN A 236 6.69 22.88 26.97
CA GLN A 236 8.09 23.17 27.17
C GLN A 236 8.67 23.59 25.80
N ALA A 237 9.18 24.82 25.73
CA ALA A 237 9.82 25.36 24.54
C ALA A 237 11.08 24.55 24.15
N PRO A 238 11.38 24.34 22.87
CA PRO A 238 12.59 23.62 22.46
C PRO A 238 13.84 24.47 22.71
N ALA A 239 14.86 23.83 23.29
CA ALA A 239 16.19 24.39 23.53
C ALA A 239 16.95 24.70 22.22
N PRO A 240 17.85 25.69 22.20
CA PRO A 240 18.60 26.05 21.00
C PRO A 240 19.66 25.00 20.64
N ALA A 241 19.89 24.83 19.34
CA ALA A 241 20.80 23.86 18.75
C ALA A 241 22.26 24.04 19.18
N SER A 242 22.85 23.01 19.78
CA SER A 242 24.29 22.89 20.00
C SER A 242 24.99 22.37 18.74
N GLN A 243 25.97 23.13 18.23
CA GLN A 243 26.78 22.82 17.04
C GLN A 243 28.01 21.97 17.42
N ASP A 244 28.32 20.95 16.62
CA ASP A 244 29.55 20.13 16.70
C ASP A 244 30.65 20.77 15.80
N PRO A 245 31.96 20.63 16.10
CA PRO A 245 33.02 21.46 15.51
C PRO A 245 33.44 21.04 14.08
N GLY A 246 32.54 20.41 13.32
CA GLY A 246 32.80 19.91 11.96
C GLY A 246 32.04 20.63 10.84
N GLY A 247 31.23 21.65 11.12
CA GLY A 247 30.56 22.47 10.09
C GLY A 247 29.56 21.72 9.21
N ASN A 248 29.19 20.48 9.54
CA ASN A 248 28.16 19.73 8.84
C ASN A 248 26.80 20.05 9.47
N VAL A 249 25.86 20.57 8.68
CA VAL A 249 24.46 20.71 9.11
C VAL A 249 23.91 19.29 9.19
N LEU A 250 23.94 18.71 10.39
CA LEU A 250 23.20 17.50 10.68
C LEU A 250 21.73 17.84 10.41
N ALA A 251 21.15 17.24 9.37
CA ALA A 251 19.71 17.32 9.17
C ALA A 251 19.06 16.95 10.51
N PRO A 252 18.11 17.74 11.03
CA PRO A 252 17.46 17.41 12.29
C PRO A 252 16.91 15.98 12.18
N PRO A 253 17.05 15.15 13.22
CA PRO A 253 16.43 13.83 13.20
C PRO A 253 14.95 14.01 12.86
N PRO A 254 14.38 13.24 11.92
CA PRO A 254 12.97 13.33 11.61
C PRO A 254 12.20 13.19 12.92
N GLY A 255 11.28 14.13 13.16
CA GLY A 255 10.48 14.18 14.38
C GLY A 255 9.82 12.83 14.66
N PRO A 256 9.41 12.56 15.92
CA PRO A 256 8.74 11.32 16.26
C PRO A 256 7.58 11.09 15.29
N PRO A 257 7.39 9.86 14.78
CA PRO A 257 6.29 9.58 13.87
C PRO A 257 4.99 9.99 14.57
N HIS A 258 4.10 10.70 13.86
CA HIS A 258 2.71 10.70 14.27
C HIS A 258 2.32 9.23 14.43
N PRO A 259 1.88 8.79 15.62
CA PRO A 259 1.48 7.41 15.80
C PRO A 259 0.43 7.11 14.72
N PRO A 260 0.46 5.92 14.08
CA PRO A 260 -0.67 5.52 13.26
C PRO A 260 -1.93 5.74 14.09
N ALA A 261 -2.96 6.30 13.45
CA ALA A 261 -4.26 6.57 14.03
C ALA A 261 -4.67 5.45 15.00
N GLY A 262 -5.41 5.82 16.06
CA GLY A 262 -5.88 4.92 17.13
C GLY A 262 -6.50 3.60 16.63
N PRO A 263 -6.90 2.70 17.53
CA PRO A 263 -7.39 1.38 17.12
C PRO A 263 -8.41 1.48 15.98
N PRO A 264 -8.31 0.60 14.96
CA PRO A 264 -9.23 0.63 13.82
C PRO A 264 -10.68 0.65 14.29
N THR A 265 -11.55 1.38 13.59
CA THR A 265 -12.99 1.39 13.86
C THR A 265 -13.51 -0.04 14.08
N PRO A 266 -14.12 -0.35 15.24
CA PRO A 266 -14.60 -1.70 15.52
C PRO A 266 -15.72 -2.07 14.55
N LEU A 267 -15.73 -3.33 14.09
CA LEU A 267 -16.72 -3.86 13.16
C LEU A 267 -17.23 -5.20 13.68
N THR A 268 -18.54 -5.36 13.75
CA THR A 268 -19.20 -6.60 14.16
C THR A 268 -19.99 -7.15 12.98
N THR A 269 -19.46 -8.19 12.35
CA THR A 269 -20.05 -8.84 11.18
C THR A 269 -19.74 -10.34 11.19
N PRO A 270 -20.55 -11.20 10.57
CA PRO A 270 -20.26 -12.64 10.46
C PRO A 270 -18.93 -12.97 9.78
N LEU A 271 -18.41 -12.08 8.93
CA LEU A 271 -17.11 -12.23 8.25
C LEU A 271 -15.90 -11.99 9.18
N GLY A 272 -16.12 -11.46 10.40
CA GLY A 272 -15.04 -10.96 11.24
C GLY A 272 -14.41 -9.66 10.71
N PRO A 273 -13.53 -9.03 11.51
CA PRO A 273 -13.07 -7.67 11.27
C PRO A 273 -12.21 -7.53 10.01
N ASP A 274 -11.28 -8.46 9.79
CA ASP A 274 -10.34 -8.40 8.65
C ASP A 274 -11.04 -8.57 7.30
N ALA A 275 -11.91 -9.58 7.17
CA ALA A 275 -12.61 -9.85 5.92
C ALA A 275 -13.63 -8.75 5.60
N THR A 276 -14.29 -8.18 6.60
CA THR A 276 -15.16 -7.03 6.40
C THR A 276 -14.39 -5.80 5.96
N ARG A 277 -13.26 -5.47 6.59
CA ARG A 277 -12.40 -4.37 6.13
C ARG A 277 -11.95 -4.57 4.70
N TRP A 278 -11.52 -5.77 4.36
CA TRP A 278 -11.15 -6.11 2.99
C TRP A 278 -12.30 -5.91 2.00
N ALA A 279 -13.50 -6.41 2.31
CA ALA A 279 -14.70 -6.26 1.48
C ALA A 279 -15.05 -4.79 1.21
N LEU A 280 -14.91 -3.95 2.24
CA LEU A 280 -15.26 -2.52 2.20
C LEU A 280 -14.20 -1.67 1.49
N LEU A 281 -12.91 -2.03 1.61
CA LEU A 281 -11.79 -1.21 1.14
C LEU A 281 -11.24 -1.63 -0.24
N ARG A 282 -11.44 -2.89 -0.65
CA ARG A 282 -10.92 -3.41 -1.91
C ARG A 282 -11.57 -2.75 -3.14
N PRO A 283 -12.90 -2.57 -3.22
CA PRO A 283 -13.52 -1.89 -4.35
C PRO A 283 -13.24 -0.37 -4.31
N PRO A 284 -13.22 0.30 -5.46
CA PRO A 284 -13.26 1.76 -5.54
C PRO A 284 -14.38 2.37 -4.69
N VAL A 285 -14.19 3.59 -4.19
CA VAL A 285 -15.14 4.24 -3.27
C VAL A 285 -16.51 4.52 -3.92
N GLU A 286 -16.51 4.64 -5.23
CA GLU A 286 -17.66 4.81 -6.11
C GLU A 286 -18.44 3.52 -6.41
N ASP A 287 -17.89 2.35 -6.08
CA ASP A 287 -18.50 1.05 -6.35
C ASP A 287 -19.16 0.48 -5.10
N VAL A 288 -20.31 -0.19 -5.24
CA VAL A 288 -20.99 -0.87 -4.12
C VAL A 288 -20.19 -2.12 -3.69
N PRO A 289 -19.73 -2.20 -2.43
CA PRO A 289 -18.99 -3.37 -1.96
C PRO A 289 -19.92 -4.57 -1.74
N ARG A 290 -19.38 -5.77 -1.96
CA ARG A 290 -20.08 -7.03 -1.73
C ARG A 290 -19.48 -7.71 -0.50
N LEU A 291 -20.33 -8.03 0.47
CA LEU A 291 -19.96 -8.76 1.67
C LEU A 291 -20.40 -10.21 1.48
N THR A 292 -19.46 -11.05 1.06
CA THR A 292 -19.74 -12.43 0.66
C THR A 292 -18.94 -13.42 1.50
N PRO A 293 -19.48 -14.60 1.86
CA PRO A 293 -18.81 -15.58 2.72
C PRO A 293 -17.52 -16.20 2.15
N ASP A 294 -17.33 -16.15 0.82
CA ASP A 294 -16.11 -16.59 0.12
C ASP A 294 -14.85 -15.83 0.59
N LEU A 295 -15.00 -14.66 1.20
CA LEU A 295 -13.90 -13.94 1.84
C LEU A 295 -13.31 -14.67 3.07
N LEU A 296 -14.03 -15.66 3.61
CA LEU A 296 -13.55 -16.54 4.69
C LEU A 296 -12.79 -17.76 4.16
N ASP A 297 -12.85 -18.03 2.85
CA ASP A 297 -12.21 -19.21 2.28
C ASP A 297 -10.70 -19.11 2.39
N GLN A 298 -10.09 -20.16 2.97
CA GLN A 298 -8.63 -20.30 3.07
C GLN A 298 -8.06 -20.91 1.79
N ARG A 299 -8.26 -20.22 0.67
CA ARG A 299 -7.87 -20.68 -0.67
C ARG A 299 -7.14 -19.57 -1.40
N GLU A 300 -6.23 -19.95 -2.30
CA GLU A 300 -5.47 -18.98 -3.09
C GLU A 300 -6.32 -18.07 -3.99
N SER A 301 -7.54 -18.51 -4.35
CA SER A 301 -8.51 -17.70 -5.09
C SER A 301 -9.06 -16.53 -4.29
N ASN A 302 -8.98 -16.57 -2.95
CA ASN A 302 -9.36 -15.46 -2.08
C ASN A 302 -8.19 -14.48 -1.95
N PRO A 303 -8.30 -13.25 -2.47
CA PRO A 303 -7.20 -12.28 -2.43
C PRO A 303 -6.73 -11.94 -1.02
N LEU A 304 -7.63 -11.86 -0.04
CA LEU A 304 -7.27 -11.56 1.36
C LEU A 304 -6.41 -12.68 1.94
N PHE A 305 -6.87 -13.93 1.79
CA PHE A 305 -6.10 -15.09 2.23
C PHE A 305 -4.74 -15.12 1.55
N ARG A 306 -4.69 -14.94 0.23
CA ARG A 306 -3.45 -14.98 -0.55
C ARG A 306 -2.42 -13.94 -0.07
N ILE A 307 -2.84 -12.71 0.20
CA ILE A 307 -1.96 -11.64 0.71
C ILE A 307 -1.42 -11.99 2.10
N ARG A 308 -2.30 -12.43 3.01
CA ARG A 308 -1.89 -12.80 4.37
C ARG A 308 -0.99 -14.04 4.37
N TYR A 309 -1.27 -15.01 3.51
CA TYR A 309 -0.47 -16.21 3.33
C TYR A 309 0.90 -15.88 2.74
N ALA A 310 0.99 -15.00 1.74
CA ALA A 310 2.25 -14.49 1.21
C ALA A 310 3.11 -13.84 2.31
N ARG A 311 2.50 -13.02 3.18
CA ARG A 311 3.19 -12.43 4.33
C ARG A 311 3.70 -13.49 5.29
N ALA A 312 2.86 -14.45 5.70
CA ALA A 312 3.24 -15.51 6.64
C ALA A 312 4.38 -16.37 6.05
N ARG A 313 4.28 -16.71 4.76
CA ARG A 313 5.30 -17.46 4.02
C ARG A 313 6.62 -16.70 3.93
N ALA A 314 6.58 -15.41 3.59
CA ALA A 314 7.75 -14.54 3.55
C ALA A 314 8.45 -14.46 4.92
N HIS A 315 7.67 -14.38 6.00
CA HIS A 315 8.19 -14.40 7.37
C HIS A 315 8.85 -15.74 7.71
N ALA A 316 8.19 -16.86 7.40
CA ALA A 316 8.71 -18.21 7.65
C ALA A 316 10.03 -18.49 6.90
N LEU A 317 10.18 -17.96 5.67
CA LEU A 317 11.41 -18.13 4.88
C LEU A 317 12.66 -17.64 5.62
N VAL A 318 12.56 -16.58 6.42
CA VAL A 318 13.70 -16.04 7.16
C VAL A 318 14.16 -17.00 8.26
N GLY A 319 13.22 -17.66 8.95
CA GLY A 319 13.53 -18.72 9.92
C GLY A 319 14.17 -19.93 9.24
N ASN A 320 13.49 -20.46 8.22
CA ASN A 320 13.94 -21.63 7.47
C ASN A 320 15.34 -21.44 6.85
N ALA A 321 15.64 -20.22 6.39
CA ALA A 321 16.95 -19.87 5.86
C ALA A 321 18.06 -19.99 6.91
N ARG A 322 17.79 -19.55 8.16
CA ARG A 322 18.75 -19.69 9.26
C ARG A 322 19.02 -21.15 9.60
N ASP A 323 17.97 -21.97 9.62
CA ASP A 323 18.09 -23.41 9.92
C ASP A 323 18.92 -24.13 8.85
N LEU A 324 18.88 -23.65 7.60
CA LEU A 324 19.70 -24.14 6.49
C LEU A 324 21.07 -23.46 6.37
N GLY A 325 21.46 -22.60 7.33
CA GLY A 325 22.77 -21.94 7.35
C GLY A 325 22.95 -20.80 6.35
N VAL A 326 21.86 -20.26 5.78
CA VAL A 326 21.90 -19.09 4.90
C VAL A 326 22.11 -17.82 5.73
N ARG A 327 23.22 -17.13 5.52
CA ARG A 327 23.53 -15.85 6.18
C ARG A 327 22.89 -14.69 5.44
N ILE A 328 21.94 -14.01 6.11
CA ILE A 328 21.15 -12.91 5.53
C ILE A 328 21.67 -11.51 5.88
N GLU A 329 22.68 -11.44 6.75
CA GLU A 329 23.39 -10.21 7.09
C GLU A 329 24.02 -9.59 5.84
N GLU A 330 24.14 -8.27 5.83
CA GLU A 330 24.85 -7.62 4.75
C GLU A 330 26.33 -7.97 4.87
N PRO A 331 27.01 -8.26 3.75
CA PRO A 331 28.45 -8.46 3.79
C PRO A 331 29.10 -7.13 4.20
N GLU A 332 29.60 -7.06 5.44
CA GLU A 332 30.40 -5.95 5.94
C GLU A 332 31.88 -6.15 5.59
N GLY A 333 32.61 -5.06 5.34
CA GLY A 333 34.06 -5.11 5.11
C GLY A 333 34.46 -5.48 3.67
N PRO A 334 35.60 -6.16 3.44
CA PRO A 334 36.16 -6.42 2.11
C PRO A 334 35.28 -7.33 1.22
N ASP A 335 34.29 -8.01 1.80
CA ASP A 335 33.33 -8.86 1.10
C ASP A 335 32.07 -8.10 0.63
N ALA A 336 31.94 -6.81 0.99
CA ALA A 336 30.89 -5.96 0.46
C ALA A 336 31.02 -5.86 -1.07
N PRO A 337 29.91 -5.86 -1.83
CA PRO A 337 29.98 -5.72 -3.28
C PRO A 337 30.72 -4.43 -3.66
N THR A 338 31.91 -4.59 -4.21
CA THR A 338 32.72 -3.49 -4.74
C THR A 338 32.05 -2.93 -5.99
N ALA A 339 32.40 -1.71 -6.38
CA ALA A 339 31.92 -1.12 -7.63
C ALA A 339 32.25 -2.00 -8.87
N ASP A 340 33.25 -2.88 -8.73
CA ASP A 340 33.76 -3.77 -9.77
C ASP A 340 33.21 -5.21 -9.68
N ALA A 341 32.33 -5.52 -8.73
CA ALA A 341 31.70 -6.84 -8.66
C ALA A 341 30.89 -7.12 -9.95
N PRO A 342 30.95 -8.33 -10.52
CA PRO A 342 30.20 -8.65 -11.72
C PRO A 342 28.72 -8.37 -11.46
N PRO A 343 28.04 -7.66 -12.38
CA PRO A 343 26.68 -7.22 -12.16
C PRO A 343 25.79 -8.42 -11.85
N TYR A 344 25.17 -8.41 -10.66
CA TYR A 344 24.07 -9.30 -10.39
C TYR A 344 22.95 -8.95 -11.38
N HIS A 345 22.64 -9.89 -12.27
CA HIS A 345 21.52 -9.79 -13.19
C HIS A 345 20.33 -10.48 -12.54
N PRO A 346 19.45 -9.75 -11.83
CA PRO A 346 18.27 -10.36 -11.21
C PRO A 346 17.42 -11.05 -12.26
N HIS A 347 16.81 -12.16 -11.86
CA HIS A 347 15.79 -12.80 -12.68
C HIS A 347 14.61 -11.83 -12.89
N PRO A 348 13.90 -11.85 -14.03
CA PRO A 348 12.76 -10.97 -14.26
C PRO A 348 11.71 -10.96 -13.14
N ALA A 349 11.48 -12.11 -12.48
CA ALA A 349 10.59 -12.22 -11.31
C ALA A 349 11.14 -11.49 -10.07
N GLU A 350 12.45 -11.51 -9.84
CA GLU A 350 13.10 -10.74 -8.77
C GLU A 350 12.97 -9.25 -9.03
N THR A 351 13.25 -8.82 -10.27
CA THR A 351 13.09 -7.44 -10.71
C THR A 351 11.64 -6.98 -10.57
N GLU A 352 10.67 -7.85 -10.87
CA GLU A 352 9.25 -7.54 -10.70
C GLU A 352 8.84 -7.31 -9.26
N LEU A 353 9.18 -8.26 -8.40
CA LEU A 353 8.89 -8.17 -6.98
C LEU A 353 9.53 -6.91 -6.37
N LEU A 354 10.78 -6.65 -6.72
CA LEU A 354 11.53 -5.50 -6.23
C LEU A 354 10.95 -4.18 -6.74
N GLY A 355 10.53 -4.10 -8.00
CA GLY A 355 9.88 -2.91 -8.54
C GLY A 355 8.59 -2.56 -7.78
N LEU A 356 7.79 -3.58 -7.42
CA LEU A 356 6.59 -3.39 -6.61
C LEU A 356 6.92 -2.94 -5.18
N ILE A 357 7.92 -3.54 -4.53
CA ILE A 357 8.42 -3.08 -3.21
C ILE A 357 8.83 -1.60 -3.28
N ALA A 358 9.54 -1.22 -4.33
CA ALA A 358 10.05 0.13 -4.51
C ALA A 358 8.95 1.16 -4.83
N ASP A 359 7.85 0.74 -5.48
CA ASP A 359 6.69 1.58 -5.79
C ASP A 359 5.79 1.86 -4.57
N TYR A 360 5.89 1.07 -3.50
CA TYR A 360 5.01 1.13 -2.34
C TYR A 360 4.81 2.54 -1.73
N PRO A 361 5.87 3.34 -1.46
CA PRO A 361 5.69 4.70 -0.91
C PRO A 361 4.86 5.60 -1.83
N ARG A 362 5.08 5.49 -3.16
CA ARG A 362 4.34 6.26 -4.16
C ARG A 362 2.88 5.81 -4.25
N VAL A 363 2.61 4.51 -4.07
CA VAL A 363 1.25 3.97 -4.02
C VAL A 363 0.49 4.55 -2.83
N ILE A 364 1.11 4.62 -1.64
CA ILE A 364 0.50 5.24 -0.46
C ILE A 364 0.15 6.70 -0.73
N GLU A 365 1.11 7.49 -1.22
CA GLU A 365 0.87 8.92 -1.52
C GLU A 365 -0.26 9.09 -2.54
N THR A 366 -0.28 8.25 -3.58
CA THR A 366 -1.33 8.29 -4.61
C THR A 366 -2.70 7.88 -4.04
N ALA A 367 -2.76 6.86 -3.19
CA ALA A 367 -3.97 6.42 -2.52
C ALA A 367 -4.53 7.51 -1.60
N ALA A 368 -3.67 8.22 -0.86
CA ALA A 368 -4.04 9.37 -0.04
C ALA A 368 -4.63 10.51 -0.89
N ARG A 369 -3.87 10.98 -1.91
CA ARG A 369 -4.32 12.08 -2.80
C ARG A 369 -5.64 11.79 -3.51
N ARG A 370 -5.90 10.51 -3.82
CA ARG A 370 -7.12 10.08 -4.51
C ARG A 370 -8.21 9.58 -3.56
N ARG A 371 -7.96 9.55 -2.25
CA ARG A 371 -8.90 9.10 -1.22
C ARG A 371 -9.42 7.69 -1.53
N GLY A 372 -8.54 6.87 -2.09
CA GLY A 372 -8.86 5.58 -2.69
C GLY A 372 -8.00 4.48 -2.09
N PRO A 373 -8.40 3.89 -0.95
CA PRO A 373 -7.66 2.80 -0.31
C PRO A 373 -7.60 1.53 -1.18
N ASP A 374 -8.53 1.38 -2.12
CA ASP A 374 -8.56 0.36 -3.17
C ASP A 374 -7.23 0.25 -3.95
N ARG A 375 -6.50 1.37 -4.10
CA ARG A 375 -5.20 1.41 -4.77
C ARG A 375 -4.13 0.68 -3.99
N LEU A 376 -4.15 0.79 -2.66
CA LEU A 376 -3.27 0.04 -1.79
C LEU A 376 -3.66 -1.45 -1.81
N ALA A 377 -4.95 -1.78 -1.69
CA ALA A 377 -5.43 -3.16 -1.77
C ALA A 377 -4.97 -3.86 -3.06
N ARG A 378 -5.21 -3.24 -4.23
CA ARG A 378 -4.75 -3.75 -5.53
C ARG A 378 -3.23 -3.87 -5.65
N HIS A 379 -2.47 -3.02 -4.96
CA HIS A 379 -1.02 -3.12 -4.94
C HIS A 379 -0.55 -4.33 -4.12
N LEU A 380 -1.20 -4.61 -2.98
CA LEU A 380 -0.90 -5.79 -2.18
C LEU A 380 -1.24 -7.09 -2.90
N GLU A 381 -2.35 -7.11 -3.67
CA GLU A 381 -2.68 -8.24 -4.56
C GLU A 381 -1.54 -8.51 -5.55
N ARG A 382 -1.11 -7.48 -6.31
CA ARG A 382 0.01 -7.61 -7.26
C ARG A 382 1.31 -8.02 -6.59
N LEU A 383 1.59 -7.51 -5.38
CA LEU A 383 2.80 -7.83 -4.63
C LEU A 383 2.80 -9.29 -4.18
N ALA A 384 1.66 -9.81 -3.71
CA ALA A 384 1.50 -11.22 -3.34
C ALA A 384 1.66 -12.14 -4.57
N ASP A 385 1.07 -11.77 -5.71
CA ASP A 385 1.21 -12.54 -6.96
C ASP A 385 2.66 -12.57 -7.45
N ALA A 386 3.34 -11.43 -7.44
CA ALA A 386 4.76 -11.34 -7.78
C ALA A 386 5.63 -12.14 -6.83
N PHE A 387 5.29 -12.16 -5.53
CA PHE A 387 6.01 -12.96 -4.54
C PHE A 387 5.93 -14.46 -4.82
N PHE A 388 4.74 -14.99 -5.12
CA PHE A 388 4.60 -16.41 -5.44
C PHE A 388 5.30 -16.78 -6.75
N ARG A 389 5.21 -15.93 -7.77
CA ARG A 389 5.98 -16.11 -9.01
C ARG A 389 7.49 -16.14 -8.76
N PHE A 390 7.99 -15.18 -7.98
CA PHE A 390 9.38 -15.16 -7.52
C PHE A 390 9.75 -16.43 -6.75
N HIS A 391 8.91 -16.88 -5.82
CA HIS A 391 9.18 -18.07 -5.03
C HIS A 391 9.32 -19.34 -5.90
N ASP A 392 8.49 -19.44 -6.95
CA ASP A 392 8.44 -20.61 -7.81
C ASP A 392 9.56 -20.60 -8.87
N GLU A 393 9.80 -19.45 -9.51
CA GLU A 393 10.82 -19.30 -10.56
C GLU A 393 12.23 -19.12 -9.99
N CYS A 394 12.35 -18.55 -8.79
CA CYS A 394 13.61 -18.24 -8.11
C CYS A 394 13.59 -18.76 -6.66
N PRO A 395 13.64 -20.09 -6.45
CA PRO A 395 13.59 -20.68 -5.11
C PRO A 395 14.55 -19.98 -4.13
N PRO A 396 14.03 -19.42 -3.02
CA PRO A 396 14.86 -18.66 -2.07
C PRO A 396 15.75 -19.54 -1.19
N LEU A 397 15.32 -20.78 -0.93
CA LEU A 397 16.03 -21.72 -0.07
C LEU A 397 16.80 -22.76 -0.91
N PRO A 398 17.98 -23.21 -0.45
CA PRO A 398 18.69 -24.34 -1.06
C PRO A 398 17.83 -25.61 -1.07
N LYS A 399 17.94 -26.43 -2.11
CA LYS A 399 17.23 -27.72 -2.23
C LYS A 399 18.18 -28.91 -2.34
N GLY A 400 17.87 -30.00 -1.66
CA GLY A 400 18.66 -31.23 -1.71
C GLY A 400 20.10 -30.99 -1.23
N ASP A 401 21.07 -31.29 -2.08
CA ASP A 401 22.51 -31.13 -1.79
C ASP A 401 23.05 -29.73 -2.11
N GLU A 402 22.20 -28.79 -2.53
CA GLU A 402 22.61 -27.41 -2.80
C GLU A 402 23.14 -26.72 -1.53
N LYS A 403 24.32 -26.11 -1.66
CA LYS A 403 24.90 -25.33 -0.56
C LYS A 403 24.29 -23.93 -0.49
N PRO A 404 24.15 -23.34 0.72
CA PRO A 404 23.86 -21.93 0.88
C PRO A 404 24.80 -21.05 0.05
N SER A 405 24.25 -20.04 -0.61
CA SER A 405 24.99 -19.17 -1.54
C SER A 405 24.59 -17.71 -1.36
N ALA A 406 25.37 -16.80 -1.96
CA ALA A 406 25.04 -15.37 -1.98
C ALA A 406 23.70 -15.08 -2.67
N ALA A 407 23.31 -15.89 -3.67
CA ALA A 407 22.00 -15.78 -4.33
C ALA A 407 20.86 -16.15 -3.38
N HIS A 408 20.99 -17.24 -2.61
CA HIS A 408 20.03 -17.60 -1.56
C HIS A 408 19.89 -16.47 -0.54
N ALA A 409 21.01 -15.92 -0.06
CA ALA A 409 20.99 -14.80 0.88
C ALA A 409 20.27 -13.55 0.31
N ALA A 410 20.53 -13.19 -0.95
CA ALA A 410 19.88 -12.07 -1.62
C ALA A 410 18.36 -12.29 -1.76
N ARG A 411 17.94 -13.49 -2.16
CA ARG A 411 16.53 -13.88 -2.30
C ARG A 411 15.79 -13.88 -0.98
N ILE A 412 16.43 -14.33 0.10
CA ILE A 412 15.83 -14.28 1.43
C ILE A 412 15.71 -12.83 1.92
N ARG A 413 16.69 -11.97 1.65
CA ARG A 413 16.55 -10.53 1.95
C ARG A 413 15.40 -9.89 1.16
N LEU A 414 15.23 -10.26 -0.12
CA LEU A 414 14.10 -9.80 -0.93
C LEU A 414 12.77 -10.28 -0.35
N ALA A 415 12.66 -11.56 0.05
CA ALA A 415 11.47 -12.09 0.71
C ALA A 415 11.16 -11.39 2.05
N ASP A 416 12.18 -11.13 2.88
CA ASP A 416 12.05 -10.36 4.13
C ASP A 416 11.48 -8.96 3.84
N ALA A 417 12.02 -8.26 2.84
CA ALA A 417 11.51 -6.96 2.40
C ALA A 417 10.06 -7.03 1.90
N THR A 418 9.68 -8.06 1.13
CA THR A 418 8.29 -8.30 0.74
C THR A 418 7.38 -8.45 1.95
N GLY A 419 7.77 -9.27 2.93
CA GLY A 419 7.02 -9.47 4.16
C GLY A 419 6.78 -8.18 4.94
N VAL A 420 7.80 -7.30 5.00
CA VAL A 420 7.70 -5.97 5.60
C VAL A 420 6.64 -5.11 4.90
N VAL A 421 6.66 -5.04 3.57
CA VAL A 421 5.69 -4.24 2.79
C VAL A 421 4.28 -4.79 2.91
N LEU A 422 4.09 -6.11 2.80
CA LEU A 422 2.77 -6.75 2.97
C LEU A 422 2.20 -6.46 4.36
N ALA A 423 3.02 -6.62 5.40
CA ALA A 423 2.59 -6.33 6.77
C ALA A 423 2.28 -4.85 6.99
N GLY A 424 3.07 -3.94 6.40
CA GLY A 424 2.81 -2.49 6.43
C GLY A 424 1.48 -2.14 5.77
N GLY A 425 1.22 -2.66 4.57
CA GLY A 425 -0.01 -2.41 3.82
C GLY A 425 -1.26 -2.95 4.51
N LEU A 426 -1.20 -4.18 5.03
CA LEU A 426 -2.31 -4.76 5.80
C LEU A 426 -2.63 -3.90 7.02
N ARG A 427 -1.62 -3.47 7.78
CA ARG A 427 -1.81 -2.58 8.95
C ARG A 427 -2.41 -1.23 8.57
N LEU A 428 -2.04 -0.65 7.44
CA LEU A 428 -2.63 0.60 6.94
C LEU A 428 -4.12 0.46 6.62
N LEU A 429 -4.55 -0.70 6.13
CA LEU A 429 -5.97 -1.04 5.91
C LEU A 429 -6.70 -1.41 7.22
N GLY A 430 -5.99 -1.48 8.35
CA GLY A 430 -6.52 -1.95 9.63
C GLY A 430 -6.79 -3.47 9.64
N ILE A 431 -6.09 -4.23 8.81
CA ILE A 431 -6.20 -5.68 8.67
C ILE A 431 -5.00 -6.35 9.36
N SER A 432 -5.26 -7.47 10.04
CA SER A 432 -4.23 -8.24 10.72
C SER A 432 -3.21 -8.84 9.75
N ALA A 433 -1.94 -8.80 10.10
CA ALA A 433 -0.83 -9.37 9.34
C ALA A 433 -0.17 -10.50 10.16
N PRO A 434 -0.69 -11.75 10.10
CA PRO A 434 -0.28 -12.82 11.01
C PRO A 434 1.11 -13.39 10.68
N ASP A 435 1.88 -13.80 11.71
CA ASP A 435 3.19 -14.45 11.52
C ASP A 435 3.14 -15.85 10.94
N HIS A 436 2.01 -16.51 11.13
CA HIS A 436 1.71 -17.87 10.67
C HIS A 436 0.26 -17.93 10.20
N MET A 437 -0.04 -18.79 9.24
CA MET A 437 -1.39 -19.04 8.74
C MET A 437 -1.64 -20.52 8.55
#